data_AF-A0A6L6UBT2-F1
#
_entry.id   AF-A0A6L6UBT2-F1
#
_cell.length_a   1.000
_cell.length_b   1.000
_cell.length_c   1.000
_cell.angle_alpha   90.00
_cell.angle_beta   90.00
_cell.angle_gamma   90.00
#
_symmetry.space_group_name_H-M   'P 1'
#
loop_
_entity.id
_entity.type
_entity.pdbx_description
1 polymer ?
#
loop_
_entity_poly.entity_id
_entity_poly.type
_entity_poly.pdbx_seq_one_letter_code
_entity_poly.pdbx_strand_id
1 'polypeptide(L)'
;MKVKTLRLSIIFLALFSLLISCDNDDDGGTTTVELEDRTEQQVKDNDSIVLYLSTHYYNSAYIASSTNPKYTDIIITELPIDETTGEYLDMPDPDNNTLLIDAVTTYTTTYLEADYEYYVLHLNQGSGDSPNFTDEVRVRYEGTSINDDGGIFDVITTPGDLLLQGDGFSTFGTIRAWQLVMPMFNTADGFDLVDGIVDYNNFGLGVMFVPSGLGYFAGTSTGSSYDNLMFKFELLQYELEDHDNDGIPSYLEDLDDNTEAFDDDTDEDGFPNYIDFDDDGDDVSTFNELISTEYVVDTNENEEEPILATNEYEYSRSEVAGVITINTVTVVDSNGDGTPDYLDATIAIDYNEEEEE
;
A
#
# COMPACT_ATOMS: atom_id res chain seq x y z
N MET A 1 -49.95 16.72 -57.96
CA MET A 1 -48.69 17.48 -58.15
C MET A 1 -47.95 17.77 -56.83
N LYS A 2 -47.94 16.82 -55.87
CA LYS A 2 -47.33 17.02 -54.52
C LYS A 2 -46.25 15.99 -54.14
N VAL A 3 -45.99 14.98 -54.97
CA VAL A 3 -45.03 13.90 -54.66
C VAL A 3 -43.66 14.12 -55.32
N LYS A 4 -43.59 14.86 -56.44
CA LYS A 4 -42.31 15.19 -57.11
C LYS A 4 -41.53 16.31 -56.42
N THR A 5 -42.22 17.24 -55.74
CA THR A 5 -41.58 18.30 -54.95
C THR A 5 -40.98 17.76 -53.66
N LEU A 6 -41.57 16.73 -53.04
CA LEU A 6 -41.05 16.13 -51.81
C LEU A 6 -39.75 15.33 -52.04
N ARG A 7 -39.64 14.60 -53.15
CA ARG A 7 -38.39 13.88 -53.50
C ARG A 7 -37.26 14.83 -53.90
N LEU A 8 -37.56 15.98 -54.50
CA LEU A 8 -36.56 16.98 -54.85
C LEU A 8 -36.06 17.73 -53.59
N SER A 9 -36.93 17.97 -52.61
CA SER A 9 -36.55 18.57 -51.33
C SER A 9 -35.70 17.65 -50.44
N ILE A 10 -35.92 16.34 -50.46
CA ILE A 10 -35.12 15.37 -49.68
C ILE A 10 -33.70 15.21 -50.29
N ILE A 11 -33.58 15.26 -51.63
CA ILE A 11 -32.27 15.22 -52.30
C ILE A 11 -31.50 16.52 -52.07
N PHE A 12 -32.18 17.68 -52.03
CA PHE A 12 -31.52 18.96 -51.71
C PHE A 12 -31.10 19.06 -50.24
N LEU A 13 -31.85 18.47 -49.31
CA LEU A 13 -31.50 18.40 -47.89
C LEU A 13 -30.34 17.42 -47.63
N ALA A 14 -30.28 16.30 -48.35
CA ALA A 14 -29.18 15.33 -48.28
C ALA A 14 -27.89 15.83 -48.97
N LEU A 15 -27.99 16.73 -49.96
CA LEU A 15 -26.83 17.41 -50.55
C LEU A 15 -26.33 18.58 -49.69
N PHE A 16 -27.19 19.16 -48.84
CA PHE A 16 -26.81 20.24 -47.92
C PHE A 16 -26.12 19.71 -46.64
N SER A 17 -26.35 18.46 -46.27
CA SER A 17 -25.61 17.79 -45.18
C SER A 17 -24.19 17.32 -45.58
N LEU A 18 -23.81 17.46 -46.85
CA LEU A 18 -22.45 17.14 -47.35
C LEU A 18 -21.59 18.39 -47.60
N LEU A 19 -22.09 19.59 -47.29
CA LEU A 19 -21.37 20.85 -47.47
C LEU A 19 -21.28 21.70 -46.20
N ILE A 20 -21.60 21.12 -45.03
CA ILE A 20 -21.13 21.67 -43.75
C ILE A 20 -19.77 21.03 -43.50
N SER A 21 -18.77 21.54 -44.21
CA SER A 21 -17.44 21.68 -43.63
C SER A 21 -17.64 22.69 -42.51
N CYS A 22 -17.63 22.25 -41.25
CA CYS A 22 -17.27 23.18 -40.19
C CYS A 22 -15.88 23.68 -40.53
N ASP A 23 -15.73 25.00 -40.60
CA ASP A 23 -14.42 25.59 -40.36
C ASP A 23 -13.95 25.10 -38.97
N ASN A 24 -12.69 24.66 -38.89
CA ASN A 24 -12.04 24.19 -37.67
C ASN A 24 -11.75 25.35 -36.72
N ASP A 25 -12.78 25.98 -36.16
CA ASP A 25 -12.64 27.11 -35.22
C ASP A 25 -13.51 26.94 -33.97
N ASP A 26 -13.68 25.71 -33.48
CA ASP A 26 -14.07 25.45 -32.09
C ASP A 26 -12.88 24.80 -31.38
N ASP A 27 -11.91 25.64 -30.96
CA ASP A 27 -10.86 25.33 -29.98
C ASP A 27 -11.48 25.13 -28.58
N GLY A 28 -12.38 24.16 -28.49
CA GLY A 28 -12.79 23.50 -27.25
C GLY A 28 -12.01 22.20 -27.10
N GLY A 29 -10.70 22.25 -27.36
CA GLY A 29 -9.81 21.12 -27.12
C GLY A 29 -9.87 20.80 -25.63
N THR A 30 -10.53 19.70 -25.28
CA THR A 30 -10.05 18.95 -24.13
C THR A 30 -8.63 18.57 -24.52
N THR A 31 -7.65 19.28 -23.96
CA THR A 31 -6.26 18.84 -24.01
C THR A 31 -6.25 17.53 -23.23
N THR A 32 -6.47 16.42 -23.92
CA THR A 32 -6.10 15.11 -23.42
C THR A 32 -4.59 15.18 -23.27
N VAL A 33 -4.13 15.52 -22.07
CA VAL A 33 -2.73 15.39 -21.71
C VAL A 33 -2.44 13.91 -21.87
N GLU A 34 -1.63 13.56 -22.87
CA GLU A 34 -1.15 12.20 -23.04
C GLU A 34 -0.34 11.84 -21.79
N LEU A 35 -0.67 10.72 -21.16
CA LEU A 35 0.09 10.24 -20.02
C LEU A 35 1.49 9.87 -20.50
N GLU A 36 2.51 10.23 -19.71
CA GLU A 36 3.89 9.85 -19.98
C GLU A 36 4.02 8.32 -19.85
N ASP A 37 4.92 7.75 -20.63
CA ASP A 37 5.27 6.34 -20.53
C ASP A 37 5.94 6.05 -19.18
N ARG A 38 5.50 5.01 -18.47
CA ARG A 38 6.01 4.66 -17.13
C ARG A 38 7.50 4.33 -17.15
N THR A 39 7.98 3.64 -18.18
CA THR A 39 9.40 3.26 -18.31
C THR A 39 10.27 4.49 -18.54
N GLU A 40 9.83 5.42 -19.42
CA GLU A 40 10.57 6.66 -19.66
C GLU A 40 10.51 7.61 -18.47
N GLN A 41 9.37 7.69 -17.79
CA GLN A 41 9.17 8.59 -16.65
C GLN A 41 9.99 8.15 -15.42
N GLN A 42 10.03 6.86 -15.11
CA GLN A 42 10.83 6.32 -14.00
C GLN A 42 12.32 6.69 -14.11
N VAL A 43 12.87 6.77 -15.33
CA VAL A 43 14.27 7.20 -15.51
C VAL A 43 14.46 8.65 -15.04
N LYS A 44 13.53 9.56 -15.38
CA LYS A 44 13.57 10.98 -14.96
C LYS A 44 13.36 11.12 -13.44
N ASP A 45 12.45 10.32 -12.90
CA ASP A 45 12.13 10.29 -11.48
C ASP A 45 13.35 9.83 -10.66
N ASN A 46 13.99 8.73 -11.08
CA ASN A 46 15.18 8.22 -10.43
C ASN A 46 16.33 9.23 -10.47
N ASP A 47 16.58 9.86 -11.62
CA ASP A 47 17.60 10.91 -11.75
C ASP A 47 17.36 12.05 -10.74
N SER A 48 16.09 12.44 -10.56
CA SER A 48 15.70 13.51 -9.63
C SER A 48 15.87 13.10 -8.17
N ILE A 49 15.47 11.88 -7.81
CA ILE A 49 15.63 11.35 -6.45
C ILE A 49 17.12 11.18 -6.12
N VAL A 50 17.92 10.59 -7.01
CA VAL A 50 19.36 10.42 -6.80
C VAL A 50 20.06 11.77 -6.64
N LEU A 51 19.65 12.77 -7.42
CA LEU A 51 20.14 14.14 -7.24
C LEU A 51 19.80 14.66 -5.84
N TYR A 52 18.53 14.56 -5.41
CA TYR A 52 18.10 14.98 -4.07
C TYR A 52 18.93 14.29 -2.97
N LEU A 53 19.06 12.96 -3.04
CA LEU A 53 19.82 12.16 -2.09
C LEU A 53 21.30 12.56 -2.05
N SER A 54 21.88 12.93 -3.19
CA SER A 54 23.28 13.34 -3.30
C SER A 54 23.55 14.76 -2.80
N THR A 55 22.51 15.59 -2.70
CA THR A 55 22.63 17.02 -2.33
C THR A 55 22.01 17.34 -0.98
N HIS A 56 21.43 16.36 -0.30
CA HIS A 56 20.81 16.54 1.01
C HIS A 56 21.45 15.63 2.07
N TYR A 57 21.46 16.12 3.30
CA TYR A 57 21.95 15.40 4.46
C TYR A 57 20.95 15.48 5.61
N TYR A 58 21.08 14.58 6.58
CA TYR A 58 20.24 14.57 7.77
C TYR A 58 21.04 14.60 9.07
N ASN A 59 20.40 15.01 10.16
CA ASN A 59 20.93 15.14 11.52
C ASN A 59 21.20 13.78 12.22
N SER A 60 21.96 12.90 11.56
CA SER A 60 22.19 11.50 11.92
C SER A 60 22.62 11.25 13.37
N ALA A 61 23.55 12.04 13.91
CA ALA A 61 24.04 11.85 15.28
C ALA A 61 22.98 12.17 16.34
N TYR A 62 22.09 13.12 16.07
CA TYR A 62 20.97 13.43 16.96
C TYR A 62 19.98 12.26 16.99
N ILE A 63 19.57 11.75 15.82
CA ILE A 63 18.65 10.62 15.72
C ILE A 63 19.22 9.39 16.44
N ALA A 64 20.49 9.05 16.18
CA ALA A 64 21.15 7.88 16.77
C ALA A 64 21.35 7.96 18.29
N SER A 65 21.33 9.16 18.88
CA SER A 65 21.49 9.36 20.33
C SER A 65 20.20 9.69 21.06
N SER A 66 19.11 9.96 20.34
CA SER A 66 17.80 10.27 20.91
C SER A 66 17.14 9.00 21.46
N THR A 67 16.47 9.12 22.61
CA THR A 67 15.60 8.07 23.13
C THR A 67 14.22 8.25 22.48
N ASN A 68 13.85 7.32 21.59
CA ASN A 68 12.56 7.31 20.89
C ASN A 68 12.33 8.53 19.96
N PRO A 69 13.23 8.79 18.98
CA PRO A 69 13.07 9.91 18.04
C PRO A 69 11.76 9.81 17.26
N LYS A 70 11.17 10.97 16.95
CA LYS A 70 9.90 11.10 16.21
C LYS A 70 10.17 11.47 14.75
N TYR A 71 9.18 11.32 13.87
CA TYR A 71 9.35 11.76 12.46
C TYR A 71 9.69 13.27 12.37
N THR A 72 9.18 14.08 13.31
CA THR A 72 9.44 15.52 13.40
C THR A 72 10.85 15.88 13.85
N ASP A 73 11.58 14.93 14.44
CA ASP A 73 12.99 15.11 14.83
C ASP A 73 13.94 15.00 13.63
N ILE A 74 13.46 14.46 12.51
CA ILE A 74 14.24 14.27 11.28
C ILE A 74 14.33 15.58 10.52
N ILE A 75 15.54 16.15 10.52
CA ILE A 75 15.87 17.38 9.80
C ILE A 75 16.71 16.99 8.60
N ILE A 76 16.15 17.18 7.41
CA ILE A 76 16.85 17.03 6.13
C ILE A 76 17.17 18.43 5.60
N THR A 77 18.41 18.64 5.16
CA THR A 77 18.91 19.95 4.73
C THR A 77 19.72 19.82 3.45
N GLU A 78 19.49 20.74 2.52
CA GLU A 78 20.28 20.84 1.29
C GLU A 78 21.72 21.31 1.60
N LEU A 79 22.69 20.79 0.86
CA LEU A 79 24.07 21.24 0.90
C LEU A 79 24.15 22.74 0.54
N PRO A 80 25.02 23.50 1.22
CA PRO A 80 25.23 24.89 0.88
C PRO A 80 25.85 25.02 -0.52
N ILE A 81 25.42 26.04 -1.27
CA ILE A 81 25.90 26.32 -2.63
C ILE A 81 26.87 27.51 -2.58
N ASP A 82 27.99 27.42 -3.30
CA ASP A 82 28.83 28.57 -3.57
C ASP A 82 28.10 29.52 -4.55
N GLU A 83 27.65 30.68 -4.05
CA GLU A 83 26.86 31.64 -4.85
C GLU A 83 27.57 32.18 -6.10
N THR A 84 28.90 32.01 -6.21
CA THR A 84 29.68 32.50 -7.36
C THR A 84 29.79 31.45 -8.46
N THR A 85 29.96 30.18 -8.08
CA THR A 85 30.17 29.06 -9.01
C THR A 85 28.89 28.26 -9.27
N GLY A 86 27.94 28.29 -8.34
CA GLY A 86 26.75 27.43 -8.36
C GLY A 86 27.02 25.98 -7.98
N GLU A 87 28.22 25.66 -7.48
CA GLU A 87 28.59 24.29 -7.08
C GLU A 87 28.22 24.05 -5.61
N TYR A 88 27.78 22.83 -5.30
CA TYR A 88 27.58 22.38 -3.92
C TYR A 88 28.92 22.34 -3.17
N LEU A 89 28.90 22.83 -1.94
CA LEU A 89 30.02 22.79 -1.01
C LEU A 89 29.98 21.50 -0.17
N ASP A 90 31.09 21.21 0.51
CA ASP A 90 31.17 20.08 1.43
C ASP A 90 30.10 20.16 2.53
N MET A 91 29.60 18.99 2.95
CA MET A 91 28.62 18.87 4.02
C MET A 91 29.09 19.57 5.30
N PRO A 92 28.29 20.50 5.85
CA PRO A 92 28.56 21.10 7.14
C PRO A 92 28.51 20.07 8.27
N ASP A 93 29.47 20.15 9.20
CA ASP A 93 29.49 19.34 10.43
C ASP A 93 29.34 17.82 10.18
N PRO A 94 30.29 17.20 9.44
CA PRO A 94 30.20 15.79 9.06
C PRO A 94 30.34 14.80 10.22
N ASP A 95 30.68 15.27 11.43
CA ASP A 95 30.67 14.44 12.63
C ASP A 95 29.26 14.23 13.19
N ASN A 96 28.31 15.12 12.84
CA ASN A 96 26.92 15.07 13.31
C ASN A 96 25.89 14.79 12.20
N ASN A 97 26.29 14.98 10.95
CA ASN A 97 25.43 14.87 9.78
C ASN A 97 25.91 13.77 8.83
N THR A 98 24.98 13.16 8.11
CA THR A 98 25.27 12.14 7.08
C THR A 98 24.53 12.49 5.80
N LEU A 99 25.20 12.41 4.65
CA LEU A 99 24.57 12.56 3.33
C LEU A 99 23.54 11.44 3.13
N LEU A 100 22.37 11.77 2.57
CA LEU A 100 21.31 10.78 2.38
C LEU A 100 21.74 9.65 1.45
N ILE A 101 22.45 9.96 0.36
CA ILE A 101 22.94 8.96 -0.60
C ILE A 101 23.86 7.90 0.05
N ASP A 102 24.55 8.25 1.13
CA ASP A 102 25.44 7.34 1.86
C ASP A 102 24.69 6.50 2.91
N ALA A 103 23.42 6.81 3.19
CA ALA A 103 22.65 6.23 4.29
C ALA A 103 21.40 5.45 3.84
N VAL A 104 20.82 5.78 2.69
CA VAL A 104 19.65 5.07 2.17
C VAL A 104 20.01 3.68 1.63
N THR A 105 19.05 2.76 1.72
CA THR A 105 19.09 1.48 1.00
C THR A 105 18.20 1.58 -0.22
N THR A 106 18.71 1.12 -1.37
CA THR A 106 17.95 1.04 -2.63
C THR A 106 17.21 -0.28 -2.71
N TYR A 107 15.94 -0.22 -3.11
CA TYR A 107 15.07 -1.35 -3.39
C TYR A 107 14.52 -1.25 -4.80
N THR A 108 14.08 -2.39 -5.34
CA THR A 108 13.52 -2.50 -6.68
C THR A 108 12.17 -3.21 -6.64
N THR A 109 11.27 -2.84 -7.53
CA THR A 109 10.01 -3.57 -7.76
C THR A 109 9.60 -3.43 -9.23
N THR A 110 8.80 -4.37 -9.73
CA THR A 110 8.10 -4.22 -11.00
C THR A 110 6.64 -3.91 -10.66
N TYR A 111 6.07 -2.87 -11.27
CA TYR A 111 4.67 -2.50 -11.06
C TYR A 111 4.10 -1.93 -12.35
N LEU A 112 2.91 -2.38 -12.78
CA LEU A 112 2.28 -1.92 -14.03
C LEU A 112 3.25 -1.94 -15.23
N GLU A 113 3.93 -3.08 -15.40
CA GLU A 113 4.89 -3.38 -16.47
C GLU A 113 6.15 -2.48 -16.53
N ALA A 114 6.47 -1.76 -15.45
CA ALA A 114 7.69 -0.95 -15.35
C ALA A 114 8.51 -1.29 -14.10
N ASP A 115 9.84 -1.26 -14.24
CA ASP A 115 10.78 -1.51 -13.15
C ASP A 115 11.16 -0.21 -12.44
N TYR A 116 10.91 -0.14 -11.12
CA TYR A 116 11.15 1.03 -10.29
C TYR A 116 12.30 0.81 -9.31
N GLU A 117 13.08 1.88 -9.06
CA GLU A 117 13.98 2.00 -7.91
C GLU A 117 13.36 2.98 -6.90
N TYR A 118 13.38 2.60 -5.62
CA TYR A 118 12.98 3.47 -4.50
C TYR A 118 13.96 3.31 -3.35
N TYR A 119 13.97 4.29 -2.45
CA TYR A 119 15.02 4.42 -1.45
C TYR A 119 14.43 4.57 -0.06
N VAL A 120 14.99 3.86 0.91
CA VAL A 120 14.53 3.89 2.30
C VAL A 120 15.69 4.21 3.23
N LEU A 121 15.51 5.22 4.06
CA LEU A 121 16.36 5.53 5.21
C LEU A 121 15.78 4.85 6.46
N HIS A 122 16.45 3.80 6.90
CA HIS A 122 16.09 3.05 8.12
C HIS A 122 16.67 3.75 9.35
N LEU A 123 15.82 4.25 10.26
CA LEU A 123 16.25 4.99 11.46
C LEU A 123 15.97 4.22 12.75
N ASN A 124 14.80 3.60 12.87
CA ASN A 124 14.49 2.62 13.90
C ASN A 124 13.72 1.46 13.28
N GLN A 125 14.13 0.22 13.52
CA GLN A 125 13.40 -0.95 13.00
C GLN A 125 12.02 -1.07 13.64
N GLY A 126 11.88 -0.67 14.91
CA GLY A 126 10.75 -1.05 15.74
C GLY A 126 11.04 -2.33 16.54
N SER A 127 10.13 -2.72 17.44
CA SER A 127 10.32 -3.95 18.25
C SER A 127 9.04 -4.74 18.53
N GLY A 128 7.91 -4.30 18.00
CA GLY A 128 6.74 -5.17 17.80
C GLY A 128 6.92 -6.06 16.58
N ASP A 129 5.80 -6.49 16.00
CA ASP A 129 5.77 -7.30 14.78
C ASP A 129 5.60 -6.41 13.54
N SER A 130 5.83 -7.01 12.37
CA SER A 130 5.70 -6.35 11.07
C SER A 130 4.31 -6.60 10.48
N PRO A 131 3.68 -5.58 9.88
CA PRO A 131 2.49 -5.80 9.05
C PRO A 131 2.86 -6.52 7.75
N ASN A 132 1.85 -7.11 7.12
CA ASN A 132 1.86 -7.49 5.70
C ASN A 132 1.42 -6.33 4.81
N PHE A 133 1.50 -6.49 3.49
CA PHE A 133 1.21 -5.41 2.55
C PHE A 133 -0.30 -5.13 2.37
N THR A 134 -1.16 -6.00 2.89
CA THR A 134 -2.63 -5.87 2.86
C THR A 134 -3.22 -5.28 4.15
N ASP A 135 -2.44 -5.30 5.24
CA ASP A 135 -2.91 -5.01 6.60
C ASP A 135 -3.31 -3.54 6.81
N GLU A 136 -4.06 -3.28 7.88
CA GLU A 136 -4.28 -1.93 8.38
C GLU A 136 -3.10 -1.51 9.27
N VAL A 137 -2.53 -0.33 9.02
CA VAL A 137 -1.44 0.23 9.84
C VAL A 137 -1.87 1.51 10.55
N ARG A 138 -1.51 1.62 11.83
CA ARG A 138 -1.61 2.86 12.60
C ARG A 138 -0.31 3.63 12.53
N VAL A 139 -0.36 4.85 12.01
CA VAL A 139 0.84 5.63 11.69
C VAL A 139 0.75 7.10 12.10
N ARG A 140 1.91 7.76 12.14
CA ARG A 140 2.05 9.21 11.95
C ARG A 140 2.99 9.44 10.78
N TYR A 141 2.72 10.45 9.96
CA TYR A 141 3.65 10.79 8.88
C TYR A 141 3.54 12.24 8.43
N GLU A 142 4.55 12.66 7.67
CA GLU A 142 4.59 13.88 6.87
C GLU A 142 4.98 13.51 5.44
N GLY A 143 4.15 13.88 4.47
CA GLY A 143 4.37 13.70 3.03
C GLY A 143 4.77 15.00 2.37
N THR A 144 5.85 14.97 1.61
CA THR A 144 6.43 16.14 0.91
C THR A 144 6.78 15.80 -0.53
N SER A 145 6.64 16.78 -1.41
CA SER A 145 7.17 16.70 -2.78
C SER A 145 8.68 16.91 -2.76
N ILE A 146 9.42 16.05 -3.48
CA ILE A 146 10.85 16.23 -3.75
C ILE A 146 11.05 17.28 -4.85
N ASN A 147 10.11 17.37 -5.80
CA ASN A 147 10.22 18.25 -6.97
C ASN A 147 9.97 19.73 -6.63
N ASP A 148 9.05 20.03 -5.70
CA ASP A 148 8.56 21.38 -5.38
C ASP A 148 9.09 21.90 -4.03
N ASP A 149 10.40 22.12 -3.93
CA ASP A 149 11.11 22.76 -2.79
C ASP A 149 10.71 22.25 -1.38
N GLY A 150 10.20 21.00 -1.26
CA GLY A 150 9.81 20.40 0.02
C GLY A 150 8.44 20.86 0.56
N GLY A 151 7.49 21.24 -0.30
CA GLY A 151 6.11 21.52 0.12
C GLY A 151 5.44 20.30 0.78
N ILE A 152 4.95 20.46 2.02
CA ILE A 152 4.12 19.45 2.69
C ILE A 152 2.75 19.42 2.03
N PHE A 153 2.39 18.28 1.43
CA PHE A 153 1.08 18.08 0.81
C PHE A 153 0.12 17.31 1.73
N ASP A 154 0.64 16.52 2.67
CA ASP A 154 -0.16 15.71 3.59
C ASP A 154 0.56 15.43 4.91
N VAL A 155 -0.21 15.27 5.99
CA VAL A 155 0.32 15.03 7.33
C VAL A 155 -0.71 14.37 8.25
N ILE A 156 -0.28 13.31 8.96
CA ILE A 156 -1.02 12.70 10.07
C ILE A 156 -0.22 12.91 11.36
N THR A 157 -0.62 13.93 12.15
CA THR A 157 0.06 14.31 13.41
C THR A 157 -0.48 13.59 14.64
N THR A 158 -1.73 13.13 14.59
CA THR A 158 -2.36 12.28 15.61
C THR A 158 -2.46 10.89 15.01
N PRO A 159 -2.14 9.79 15.74
CA PRO A 159 -2.15 8.44 15.18
C PRO A 159 -3.44 8.18 14.40
N GLY A 160 -3.29 7.77 13.15
CA GLY A 160 -4.39 7.46 12.24
C GLY A 160 -4.17 6.11 11.58
N ASP A 161 -5.27 5.47 11.22
CA ASP A 161 -5.28 4.13 10.65
C ASP A 161 -5.38 4.24 9.12
N LEU A 162 -4.56 3.45 8.43
CA LEU A 162 -4.50 3.37 6.98
C LEU A 162 -4.53 1.90 6.56
N LEU A 163 -5.56 1.53 5.80
CA LEU A 163 -5.60 0.27 5.07
C LEU A 163 -4.53 0.30 3.96
N LEU A 164 -3.54 -0.59 4.02
CA LEU A 164 -2.49 -0.63 3.01
C LEU A 164 -3.05 -1.08 1.65
N GLN A 165 -3.83 -2.16 1.66
CA GLN A 165 -4.71 -2.59 0.57
C GLN A 165 -6.15 -2.23 0.93
N GLY A 166 -6.98 -1.86 -0.05
CA GLY A 166 -8.41 -1.66 0.16
C GLY A 166 -9.24 -2.72 -0.56
N ASP A 167 -10.55 -2.69 -0.37
CA ASP A 167 -11.48 -3.60 -1.03
C ASP A 167 -11.75 -3.23 -2.52
N GLY A 168 -11.25 -2.10 -3.00
CA GLY A 168 -11.47 -1.61 -4.37
C GLY A 168 -12.87 -1.04 -4.64
N PHE A 169 -13.80 -1.15 -3.68
CA PHE A 169 -15.20 -0.73 -3.78
C PHE A 169 -15.54 0.45 -2.86
N SER A 170 -15.26 0.30 -1.58
CA SER A 170 -15.54 1.26 -0.51
C SER A 170 -14.27 1.91 0.04
N THR A 171 -13.14 1.19 -0.01
CA THR A 171 -11.81 1.63 0.38
C THR A 171 -10.82 1.35 -0.77
N PHE A 172 -9.86 2.25 -0.99
CA PHE A 172 -8.92 2.14 -2.11
C PHE A 172 -7.49 1.79 -1.68
N GLY A 173 -7.24 1.68 -0.37
CA GLY A 173 -5.91 1.47 0.17
C GLY A 173 -4.98 2.68 0.03
N THR A 174 -3.68 2.42 0.22
CA THR A 174 -2.60 3.41 0.09
C THR A 174 -1.94 3.35 -1.30
N ILE A 175 -0.99 4.25 -1.58
CA ILE A 175 -0.15 4.13 -2.77
C ILE A 175 0.78 2.91 -2.67
N ARG A 176 1.19 2.36 -3.81
CA ARG A 176 2.06 1.17 -3.91
C ARG A 176 3.30 1.23 -3.00
N ALA A 177 3.92 2.39 -2.87
CA ALA A 177 5.09 2.54 -2.02
C ALA A 177 4.85 2.25 -0.52
N TRP A 178 3.66 2.54 0.01
CA TRP A 178 3.34 2.23 1.41
C TRP A 178 3.18 0.72 1.62
N GLN A 179 2.51 0.03 0.70
CA GLN A 179 2.38 -1.43 0.68
C GLN A 179 3.76 -2.13 0.65
N LEU A 180 4.72 -1.56 -0.09
CA LEU A 180 6.07 -2.10 -0.18
C LEU A 180 6.94 -1.78 1.06
N VAL A 181 6.84 -0.56 1.60
CA VAL A 181 7.77 -0.08 2.63
C VAL A 181 7.33 -0.42 4.05
N MET A 182 6.03 -0.37 4.38
CA MET A 182 5.58 -0.64 5.76
C MET A 182 5.97 -2.04 6.27
N PRO A 183 5.87 -3.13 5.47
CA PRO A 183 6.34 -4.46 5.86
C PRO A 183 7.85 -4.60 6.07
N MET A 184 8.64 -3.56 5.79
CA MET A 184 10.08 -3.54 6.09
C MET A 184 10.36 -3.09 7.54
N PHE A 185 9.35 -2.60 8.25
CA PHE A 185 9.46 -2.06 9.61
C PHE A 185 8.58 -2.85 10.57
N ASN A 186 8.93 -2.78 11.84
CA ASN A 186 8.16 -3.33 12.93
C ASN A 186 7.40 -2.21 13.65
N THR A 187 6.28 -2.57 14.25
CA THR A 187 5.47 -1.69 15.08
C THR A 187 6.12 -1.38 16.44
N ALA A 188 5.45 -0.58 17.25
CA ALA A 188 5.84 -0.32 18.63
C ALA A 188 5.75 -1.60 19.48
N ASP A 189 6.64 -1.75 20.46
CA ASP A 189 6.57 -2.86 21.44
C ASP A 189 5.62 -2.57 22.61
N GLY A 190 5.06 -1.35 22.66
CA GLY A 190 4.08 -0.94 23.65
C GLY A 190 3.77 0.55 23.59
N PHE A 191 2.85 0.96 24.46
CA PHE A 191 2.48 2.37 24.60
C PHE A 191 2.13 2.70 26.06
N ASP A 192 2.34 3.96 26.42
CA ASP A 192 1.97 4.53 27.69
C ASP A 192 0.86 5.56 27.51
N LEU A 193 -0.02 5.67 28.51
CA LEU A 193 -1.00 6.75 28.57
C LEU A 193 -0.45 7.88 29.45
N VAL A 194 0.01 8.95 28.81
CA VAL A 194 0.55 10.13 29.49
C VAL A 194 -0.39 11.31 29.29
N ASP A 195 -1.01 11.79 30.37
CA ASP A 195 -1.95 12.93 30.35
C ASP A 195 -3.11 12.78 29.33
N GLY A 196 -3.53 11.53 29.07
CA GLY A 196 -4.61 11.22 28.12
C GLY A 196 -4.16 11.15 26.65
N ILE A 197 -2.86 11.24 26.38
CA ILE A 197 -2.25 11.03 25.08
C ILE A 197 -1.55 9.67 25.09
N VAL A 198 -1.76 8.88 24.04
CA VAL A 198 -1.03 7.63 23.83
C VAL A 198 0.35 7.96 23.29
N ASP A 199 1.39 7.54 24.02
CA ASP A 199 2.78 7.67 23.62
C ASP A 199 3.33 6.26 23.34
N TYR A 200 3.68 6.01 22.09
CA TYR A 200 4.19 4.72 21.64
C TYR A 200 5.69 4.66 21.85
N ASN A 201 6.19 3.49 22.24
CA ASN A 201 7.60 3.25 22.51
C ASN A 201 8.19 2.39 21.39
N ASN A 202 9.38 2.79 20.92
CA ASN A 202 10.22 1.94 20.06
C ASN A 202 9.48 1.46 18.79
N PHE A 203 8.76 2.38 18.16
CA PHE A 203 8.07 2.19 16.88
C PHE A 203 9.03 2.22 15.70
N GLY A 204 8.65 1.62 14.58
CA GLY A 204 9.36 1.75 13.31
C GLY A 204 9.44 3.22 12.89
N LEU A 205 10.65 3.70 12.58
CA LEU A 205 10.91 5.08 12.16
C LEU A 205 11.73 5.04 10.88
N GLY A 206 11.23 5.68 9.83
CA GLY A 206 11.91 5.71 8.55
C GLY A 206 11.57 6.92 7.70
N VAL A 207 12.30 7.03 6.60
CA VAL A 207 11.99 7.94 5.49
C VAL A 207 12.03 7.15 4.20
N MET A 208 11.00 7.27 3.37
CA MET A 208 11.01 6.72 2.00
C MET A 208 11.06 7.83 0.97
N PHE A 209 11.78 7.58 -0.12
CA PHE A 209 11.91 8.42 -1.31
C PHE A 209 11.44 7.62 -2.51
N VAL A 210 10.38 8.10 -3.15
CA VAL A 210 9.51 7.27 -3.99
C VAL A 210 9.32 7.94 -5.35
N PRO A 211 9.56 7.22 -6.47
CA PRO A 211 9.27 7.73 -7.80
C PRO A 211 7.76 7.86 -8.02
N SER A 212 7.35 8.77 -8.90
CA SER A 212 5.93 9.07 -9.10
C SER A 212 5.09 7.86 -9.49
N GLY A 213 5.67 6.88 -10.20
CA GLY A 213 4.97 5.67 -10.63
C GLY A 213 4.57 4.71 -9.52
N LEU A 214 5.22 4.78 -8.36
CA LEU A 214 4.83 4.06 -7.12
C LEU A 214 3.98 4.94 -6.17
N GLY A 215 3.73 6.19 -6.57
CA GLY A 215 2.87 7.15 -5.90
C GLY A 215 1.71 7.60 -6.78
N TYR A 216 1.46 8.90 -6.82
CA TYR A 216 0.36 9.49 -7.57
C TYR A 216 0.76 9.85 -9.02
N PHE A 217 1.14 8.84 -9.82
CA PHE A 217 1.81 8.98 -11.13
C PHE A 217 1.47 10.25 -11.93
N ALA A 218 0.22 10.49 -12.28
CA ALA A 218 -0.20 11.69 -13.02
C ALA A 218 -1.11 12.64 -12.22
N GLY A 219 -1.28 12.37 -10.92
CA GLY A 219 -2.05 13.22 -10.03
C GLY A 219 -1.31 14.52 -9.74
N THR A 220 -2.06 15.60 -9.48
CA THR A 220 -1.48 16.91 -9.13
C THR A 220 -1.74 17.30 -7.68
N SER A 221 -2.22 16.36 -6.85
CA SER A 221 -2.57 16.60 -5.45
C SER A 221 -1.36 16.87 -4.56
N THR A 222 -0.18 16.44 -4.98
CA THR A 222 1.08 16.60 -4.24
C THR A 222 1.89 17.83 -4.63
N GLY A 223 1.48 18.53 -5.69
CA GLY A 223 2.12 19.74 -6.20
C GLY A 223 2.05 19.80 -7.72
N SER A 224 2.67 18.81 -8.37
CA SER A 224 2.71 18.68 -9.83
C SER A 224 2.40 17.24 -10.26
N SER A 225 2.20 17.02 -11.56
CA SER A 225 2.11 15.65 -12.12
C SER A 225 3.48 15.00 -12.13
N TYR A 226 3.55 13.67 -11.95
CA TYR A 226 4.80 12.91 -11.92
C TYR A 226 5.72 13.36 -10.79
N ASP A 227 5.13 13.64 -9.64
CA ASP A 227 5.82 14.14 -8.47
C ASP A 227 6.52 13.00 -7.72
N ASN A 228 7.81 13.18 -7.42
CA ASN A 228 8.55 12.26 -6.57
C ASN A 228 8.28 12.62 -5.12
N LEU A 229 8.05 11.61 -4.29
CA LEU A 229 7.53 11.81 -2.94
C LEU A 229 8.58 11.44 -1.90
N MET A 230 8.61 12.21 -0.82
CA MET A 230 9.30 11.84 0.42
C MET A 230 8.28 11.74 1.55
N PHE A 231 8.28 10.62 2.26
CA PHE A 231 7.50 10.44 3.48
C PHE A 231 8.41 10.15 4.66
N LYS A 232 8.27 10.92 5.74
CA LYS A 232 8.81 10.58 7.06
C LYS A 232 7.68 9.96 7.88
N PHE A 233 7.89 8.81 8.49
CA PHE A 233 6.81 8.07 9.13
C PHE A 233 7.21 7.40 10.45
N GLU A 234 6.22 7.21 11.31
CA GLU A 234 6.22 6.37 12.50
C GLU A 234 5.21 5.23 12.27
N LEU A 235 5.66 3.97 12.35
CA LEU A 235 4.81 2.77 12.28
C LEU A 235 4.48 2.30 13.70
N LEU A 236 3.26 2.57 14.16
CA LEU A 236 2.90 2.48 15.58
C LEU A 236 2.27 1.14 15.93
N GLN A 237 1.27 0.69 15.17
CA GLN A 237 0.56 -0.58 15.34
C GLN A 237 0.11 -1.08 13.97
N TYR A 238 -0.39 -2.31 13.93
CA TYR A 238 -1.08 -2.87 12.77
C TYR A 238 -2.18 -3.82 13.21
N GLU A 239 -3.08 -4.12 12.30
CA GLU A 239 -4.12 -5.14 12.39
C GLU A 239 -4.03 -6.03 11.13
N LEU A 240 -4.06 -7.35 11.33
CA LEU A 240 -4.05 -8.32 10.23
C LEU A 240 -5.41 -8.27 9.54
N GLU A 241 -5.43 -8.09 8.23
CA GLU A 241 -6.68 -7.98 7.46
C GLU A 241 -7.05 -9.28 6.75
N ASP A 242 -8.36 -9.55 6.77
CA ASP A 242 -9.12 -10.56 6.02
C ASP A 242 -10.36 -9.80 5.52
N HIS A 243 -10.33 -9.36 4.26
CA HIS A 243 -11.24 -8.30 3.79
C HIS A 243 -12.68 -8.79 3.56
N ASP A 244 -12.89 -10.05 3.17
CA ASP A 244 -14.21 -10.68 3.01
C ASP A 244 -14.65 -11.48 4.25
N ASN A 245 -13.74 -11.72 5.21
CA ASN A 245 -13.96 -12.46 6.45
C ASN A 245 -14.25 -13.95 6.20
N ASP A 246 -13.57 -14.53 5.22
CA ASP A 246 -13.65 -15.96 4.91
C ASP A 246 -12.67 -16.85 5.71
N GLY A 247 -11.84 -16.23 6.57
CA GLY A 247 -10.90 -16.90 7.44
C GLY A 247 -9.48 -17.01 6.89
N ILE A 248 -9.23 -16.63 5.64
CA ILE A 248 -7.90 -16.54 5.06
C ILE A 248 -7.38 -15.09 5.16
N PRO A 249 -6.23 -14.87 5.82
CA PRO A 249 -5.61 -13.55 5.79
C PRO A 249 -5.27 -13.09 4.38
N SER A 250 -5.67 -11.87 4.00
CA SER A 250 -5.60 -11.38 2.61
C SER A 250 -4.21 -11.36 1.98
N TYR A 251 -3.15 -11.32 2.78
CA TYR A 251 -1.78 -11.38 2.25
C TYR A 251 -1.38 -12.77 1.75
N LEU A 252 -2.09 -13.83 2.15
CA LEU A 252 -1.85 -15.21 1.72
C LEU A 252 -2.52 -15.55 0.39
N GLU A 253 -3.39 -14.66 -0.07
CA GLU A 253 -4.15 -14.79 -1.31
C GLU A 253 -3.48 -14.10 -2.49
N ASP A 254 -2.32 -13.49 -2.23
CA ASP A 254 -1.30 -13.23 -3.25
C ASP A 254 -0.60 -14.55 -3.59
N LEU A 255 -1.06 -15.20 -4.66
CA LEU A 255 -0.69 -16.57 -5.00
C LEU A 255 0.63 -16.66 -5.77
N ASP A 256 1.10 -15.55 -6.34
CA ASP A 256 2.34 -15.49 -7.13
C ASP A 256 3.50 -14.74 -6.44
N ASP A 257 3.30 -14.30 -5.19
CA ASP A 257 4.23 -13.56 -4.34
C ASP A 257 4.69 -12.21 -4.95
N ASN A 258 3.87 -11.56 -5.79
CA ASN A 258 4.19 -10.28 -6.42
C ASN A 258 3.80 -9.06 -5.54
N THR A 259 3.22 -9.30 -4.36
CA THR A 259 2.69 -8.29 -3.42
C THR A 259 1.48 -7.54 -3.99
N GLU A 260 0.70 -8.12 -4.90
CA GLU A 260 -0.44 -7.50 -5.60
C GLU A 260 -1.69 -8.38 -5.56
N ALA A 261 -2.25 -8.63 -4.36
CA ALA A 261 -3.48 -9.43 -4.18
C ALA A 261 -4.70 -9.03 -5.05
N PHE A 262 -4.71 -7.87 -5.71
CA PHE A 262 -5.80 -7.46 -6.60
C PHE A 262 -5.81 -8.15 -7.97
N ASP A 263 -4.74 -8.85 -8.36
CA ASP A 263 -4.65 -9.51 -9.67
C ASP A 263 -4.73 -11.04 -9.63
N ASP A 264 -4.87 -11.63 -8.43
CA ASP A 264 -5.17 -13.04 -8.22
C ASP A 264 -6.68 -13.27 -8.11
N ASP A 265 -7.25 -13.94 -9.11
CA ASP A 265 -8.68 -14.25 -9.28
C ASP A 265 -8.75 -15.70 -9.82
N THR A 266 -9.04 -16.65 -8.93
CA THR A 266 -8.87 -18.09 -9.21
C THR A 266 -9.94 -18.64 -10.16
N ASP A 267 -11.18 -18.18 -10.04
CA ASP A 267 -12.31 -18.64 -10.85
C ASP A 267 -12.61 -17.76 -12.10
N GLU A 268 -11.91 -16.63 -12.23
CA GLU A 268 -12.03 -15.61 -13.28
C GLU A 268 -13.40 -14.92 -13.33
N ASP A 269 -14.11 -14.78 -12.20
CA ASP A 269 -15.41 -14.10 -12.14
C ASP A 269 -15.31 -12.55 -12.07
N GLY A 270 -14.11 -12.05 -11.78
CA GLY A 270 -13.76 -10.64 -11.69
C GLY A 270 -13.69 -10.08 -10.27
N PHE A 271 -13.83 -10.89 -9.23
CA PHE A 271 -13.45 -10.58 -7.86
C PHE A 271 -12.11 -11.26 -7.55
N PRO A 272 -11.08 -10.50 -7.13
CA PRO A 272 -9.86 -11.10 -6.62
C PRO A 272 -10.13 -11.89 -5.35
N ASN A 273 -9.40 -12.99 -5.13
CA ASN A 273 -9.60 -13.94 -4.03
C ASN A 273 -9.77 -13.21 -2.69
N TYR A 274 -8.89 -12.25 -2.37
CA TYR A 274 -8.92 -11.54 -1.07
C TYR A 274 -10.17 -10.71 -0.77
N ILE A 275 -11.11 -10.59 -1.71
CA ILE A 275 -12.43 -9.97 -1.53
C ILE A 275 -13.56 -10.83 -2.12
N ASP A 276 -13.29 -12.10 -2.38
CA ASP A 276 -14.23 -13.10 -2.85
C ASP A 276 -14.55 -14.09 -1.73
N PHE A 277 -15.80 -14.50 -1.63
CA PHE A 277 -16.23 -15.40 -0.55
C PHE A 277 -16.17 -16.89 -0.95
N ASP A 278 -15.93 -17.15 -2.24
CA ASP A 278 -15.92 -18.47 -2.89
C ASP A 278 -14.84 -18.44 -3.99
N ASP A 279 -13.58 -18.44 -3.58
CA ASP A 279 -12.41 -18.14 -4.44
C ASP A 279 -12.35 -19.01 -5.70
N ASP A 280 -12.73 -20.28 -5.61
CA ASP A 280 -12.67 -21.23 -6.72
C ASP A 280 -14.01 -21.42 -7.46
N GLY A 281 -15.07 -20.76 -6.98
CA GLY A 281 -16.38 -20.68 -7.61
C GLY A 281 -17.13 -22.01 -7.66
N ASP A 282 -16.95 -22.88 -6.67
CA ASP A 282 -17.50 -24.24 -6.67
C ASP A 282 -18.84 -24.42 -5.93
N ASP A 283 -19.42 -23.29 -5.49
CA ASP A 283 -20.64 -23.14 -4.70
C ASP A 283 -20.47 -23.51 -3.19
N VAL A 284 -19.24 -23.73 -2.70
CA VAL A 284 -18.91 -23.82 -1.27
C VAL A 284 -18.01 -22.66 -0.90
N SER A 285 -18.43 -21.84 0.07
CA SER A 285 -17.62 -20.68 0.47
C SER A 285 -16.26 -21.09 1.04
N THR A 286 -15.22 -20.30 0.77
CA THR A 286 -13.85 -20.51 1.26
C THR A 286 -13.82 -20.90 2.74
N PHE A 287 -14.51 -20.16 3.63
CA PHE A 287 -14.59 -20.47 5.07
C PHE A 287 -15.07 -21.90 5.37
N ASN A 288 -16.04 -22.41 4.62
CA ASN A 288 -16.62 -23.74 4.83
C ASN A 288 -15.70 -24.86 4.35
N GLU A 289 -14.71 -24.55 3.53
CA GLU A 289 -13.67 -25.47 3.08
C GLU A 289 -12.46 -25.49 4.03
N LEU A 290 -12.53 -24.73 5.12
CA LEU A 290 -11.55 -24.73 6.20
C LEU A 290 -12.08 -25.46 7.44
N ILE A 291 -11.18 -26.16 8.15
CA ILE A 291 -11.53 -26.83 9.41
C ILE A 291 -11.45 -25.84 10.57
N SER A 292 -12.59 -25.50 11.16
CA SER A 292 -12.66 -24.64 12.34
C SER A 292 -12.22 -25.33 13.63
N THR A 293 -11.38 -24.68 14.42
CA THR A 293 -10.95 -25.13 15.76
C THR A 293 -11.07 -23.99 16.80
N GLU A 294 -11.73 -24.29 17.93
CA GLU A 294 -11.81 -23.39 19.10
C GLU A 294 -10.80 -23.81 20.17
N TYR A 295 -9.98 -22.85 20.61
CA TYR A 295 -9.11 -22.97 21.78
C TYR A 295 -9.62 -22.08 22.91
N VAL A 296 -9.67 -22.62 24.12
CA VAL A 296 -10.02 -21.88 25.35
C VAL A 296 -8.82 -21.94 26.29
N VAL A 297 -8.30 -20.78 26.67
CA VAL A 297 -7.08 -20.60 27.47
C VAL A 297 -7.43 -19.79 28.73
N ASP A 298 -7.33 -20.38 29.91
CA ASP A 298 -7.49 -19.70 31.20
C ASP A 298 -6.14 -19.20 31.73
N THR A 299 -5.86 -17.91 31.50
CA THR A 299 -4.66 -17.24 31.99
C THR A 299 -4.60 -17.16 33.52
N ASN A 300 -5.74 -17.28 34.23
CA ASN A 300 -5.74 -17.35 35.70
C ASN A 300 -5.14 -18.66 36.21
N GLU A 301 -5.20 -19.72 35.40
CA GLU A 301 -4.56 -21.01 35.68
C GLU A 301 -3.12 -21.09 35.12
N ASN A 302 -2.64 -20.02 34.47
CA ASN A 302 -1.38 -19.96 33.72
C ASN A 302 -1.34 -20.97 32.56
N GLU A 303 -2.47 -21.17 31.89
CA GLU A 303 -2.48 -21.87 30.61
C GLU A 303 -1.74 -21.03 29.56
N GLU A 304 -1.03 -21.71 28.66
CA GLU A 304 -0.32 -21.08 27.54
C GLU A 304 -1.20 -21.15 26.29
N GLU A 305 -1.17 -20.12 25.46
CA GLU A 305 -1.84 -20.10 24.16
C GLU A 305 -1.30 -21.22 23.24
N PRO A 306 -2.14 -21.76 22.34
CA PRO A 306 -1.71 -22.80 21.41
C PRO A 306 -0.62 -22.27 20.46
N ILE A 307 0.28 -23.17 20.05
CA ILE A 307 1.17 -22.91 18.92
C ILE A 307 0.44 -23.41 17.67
N LEU A 308 0.00 -22.49 16.82
CA LEU A 308 -0.73 -22.81 15.60
C LEU A 308 0.15 -23.54 14.60
N ALA A 309 -0.45 -24.43 13.80
CA ALA A 309 0.20 -25.04 12.65
C ALA A 309 0.50 -23.98 11.56
N THR A 310 1.40 -24.30 10.63
CA THR A 310 1.76 -23.36 9.54
C THR A 310 0.59 -23.04 8.61
N ASN A 311 -0.39 -23.92 8.51
CA ASN A 311 -1.61 -23.78 7.71
C ASN A 311 -2.85 -23.52 8.57
N GLU A 312 -2.65 -23.03 9.80
CA GLU A 312 -3.72 -22.72 10.74
C GLU A 312 -3.64 -21.24 11.11
N TYR A 313 -4.77 -20.54 10.95
CA TYR A 313 -4.85 -19.08 11.07
C TYR A 313 -5.91 -18.68 12.08
N GLU A 314 -5.60 -17.70 12.91
CA GLU A 314 -6.55 -17.10 13.85
C GLU A 314 -7.42 -16.09 13.10
N TYR A 315 -8.74 -16.29 13.09
CA TYR A 315 -9.70 -15.36 12.49
C TYR A 315 -10.52 -14.61 13.55
N SER A 316 -10.46 -15.04 14.81
CA SER A 316 -11.17 -14.35 15.90
C SER A 316 -10.57 -14.64 17.27
N ARG A 317 -10.48 -13.59 18.11
CA ARG A 317 -10.14 -13.72 19.52
C ARG A 317 -11.01 -12.89 20.44
N SER A 318 -11.23 -13.38 21.65
CA SER A 318 -11.88 -12.62 22.72
C SER A 318 -11.30 -12.97 24.08
N GLU A 319 -11.22 -12.00 24.99
CA GLU A 319 -10.80 -12.22 26.37
C GLU A 319 -11.87 -11.73 27.35
N VAL A 320 -12.33 -12.61 28.24
CA VAL A 320 -13.28 -12.28 29.30
C VAL A 320 -12.78 -12.84 30.62
N ALA A 321 -12.47 -11.92 31.56
CA ALA A 321 -12.05 -12.26 32.92
C ALA A 321 -10.83 -13.21 32.99
N GLY A 322 -9.87 -13.03 32.08
CA GLY A 322 -8.66 -13.85 31.99
C GLY A 322 -8.85 -15.19 31.26
N VAL A 323 -10.03 -15.44 30.70
CA VAL A 323 -10.27 -16.56 29.78
C VAL A 323 -10.23 -16.02 28.36
N ILE A 324 -9.29 -16.52 27.56
CA ILE A 324 -9.13 -16.20 26.14
C ILE A 324 -9.82 -17.31 25.33
N THR A 325 -10.68 -16.94 24.40
CA THR A 325 -11.20 -17.82 23.36
C THR A 325 -10.57 -17.42 22.03
N ILE A 326 -9.91 -18.36 21.38
CA ILE A 326 -9.23 -18.20 20.09
C ILE A 326 -9.91 -19.13 19.10
N ASN A 327 -10.46 -18.58 18.03
CA ASN A 327 -11.02 -19.37 16.93
C ASN A 327 -10.05 -19.32 15.76
N THR A 328 -9.80 -20.49 15.20
CA THR A 328 -8.85 -20.70 14.13
C THR A 328 -9.48 -21.52 13.02
N VAL A 329 -8.94 -21.38 11.83
CA VAL A 329 -9.26 -22.20 10.67
C VAL A 329 -8.00 -22.89 10.18
N THR A 330 -8.11 -24.14 9.73
CA THR A 330 -6.99 -24.89 9.14
C THR A 330 -7.28 -25.15 7.67
N VAL A 331 -6.37 -24.72 6.79
CA VAL A 331 -6.43 -25.00 5.36
C VAL A 331 -6.27 -26.48 5.09
N VAL A 332 -7.13 -27.01 4.22
CA VAL A 332 -7.18 -28.42 3.84
C VAL A 332 -6.72 -28.61 2.40
N ASP A 333 -6.01 -29.71 2.14
CA ASP A 333 -5.76 -30.26 0.79
C ASP A 333 -6.16 -31.74 0.88
N SER A 334 -7.42 -32.02 0.56
CA SER A 334 -8.05 -33.32 0.77
C SER A 334 -7.61 -34.36 -0.27
N ASN A 335 -7.23 -33.90 -1.46
CA ASN A 335 -6.86 -34.75 -2.59
C ASN A 335 -5.32 -35.00 -2.63
N GLY A 336 -4.54 -34.18 -1.92
CA GLY A 336 -3.10 -34.27 -1.75
C GLY A 336 -2.29 -33.82 -2.97
N ASP A 337 -2.83 -32.95 -3.82
CA ASP A 337 -2.19 -32.50 -5.05
C ASP A 337 -1.37 -31.20 -4.91
N GLY A 338 -1.49 -30.54 -3.74
CA GLY A 338 -0.77 -29.33 -3.39
C GLY A 338 -1.55 -28.04 -3.64
N THR A 339 -2.76 -28.10 -4.19
CA THR A 339 -3.71 -26.99 -4.22
C THR A 339 -4.63 -27.11 -2.99
N PRO A 340 -4.79 -26.06 -2.18
CA PRO A 340 -5.80 -26.03 -1.12
C PRO A 340 -7.21 -26.30 -1.68
N ASP A 341 -8.08 -26.92 -0.88
CA ASP A 341 -9.46 -27.22 -1.27
C ASP A 341 -10.19 -25.93 -1.69
N TYR A 342 -10.01 -24.83 -0.96
CA TYR A 342 -10.61 -23.51 -1.28
C TYR A 342 -10.10 -22.85 -2.57
N LEU A 343 -9.12 -23.45 -3.25
CA LEU A 343 -8.58 -23.01 -4.54
C LEU A 343 -8.72 -24.12 -5.60
N ASP A 344 -9.47 -25.20 -5.33
CA ASP A 344 -9.66 -26.35 -6.20
C ASP A 344 -11.15 -26.60 -6.47
N ALA A 345 -11.63 -25.98 -7.55
CA ALA A 345 -13.02 -26.06 -8.01
C ALA A 345 -13.57 -27.47 -8.32
N THR A 346 -12.76 -28.52 -8.11
CA THR A 346 -13.18 -29.91 -8.17
C THR A 346 -13.55 -30.51 -6.80
N ILE A 347 -13.42 -29.75 -5.71
CA ILE A 347 -13.47 -30.21 -4.31
C ILE A 347 -14.52 -29.46 -3.46
N ALA A 348 -15.78 -29.41 -3.91
CA ALA A 348 -16.89 -28.88 -3.10
C ALA A 348 -17.20 -29.67 -1.79
N ILE A 349 -16.42 -29.46 -0.73
CA ILE A 349 -16.57 -30.11 0.59
C ILE A 349 -16.78 -29.05 1.67
N ASP A 350 -18.00 -29.00 2.21
CA ASP A 350 -18.28 -28.24 3.43
C ASP A 350 -17.82 -29.04 4.68
N TYR A 351 -16.73 -28.61 5.31
CA TYR A 351 -16.21 -29.20 6.55
C TYR A 351 -16.94 -28.71 7.82
N ASN A 352 -17.78 -27.69 7.70
CA ASN A 352 -18.50 -27.05 8.79
C ASN A 352 -20.01 -27.39 8.78
N GLU A 353 -20.48 -28.20 7.83
CA GLU A 353 -21.84 -28.72 7.79
C GLU A 353 -22.11 -29.61 9.02
N GLU A 354 -23.05 -29.20 9.89
CA GLU A 354 -23.50 -30.07 10.98
C GLU A 354 -24.17 -31.32 10.39
N GLU A 355 -23.65 -32.53 10.66
CA GLU A 355 -24.35 -33.78 10.32
C GLU A 355 -25.76 -33.73 10.94
N GLU A 356 -26.82 -33.60 10.12
CA GLU A 356 -28.21 -33.73 10.59
C GLU A 356 -28.41 -35.13 11.21
N GLU A 357 -28.36 -35.23 12.55
CA GLU A 357 -28.69 -36.45 13.31
C GLU A 357 -30.16 -36.91 13.18
#